data_AF-A0A952ZU21-F1
#
_entry.id   AF-A0A952ZU21-F1
#
_cell.length_a   1.000
_cell.length_b   1.000
_cell.length_c   1.000
_cell.angle_alpha   90.00
_cell.angle_beta   90.00
_cell.angle_gamma   90.00
#
_symmetry.space_group_name_H-M   'P 1'
#
loop_
_entity.id
_entity.type
_entity.pdbx_description
1 polymer ?
#
loop_
_entity_poly.entity_id
_entity_poly.type
_entity_poly.pdbx_seq_one_letter_code
_entity_poly.pdbx_strand_id
1 'polypeptide(L)'
;MNPHNQQWLRLIAAARSAPNDRDESAPFGFATRVAALGLMAPAAVLPRAVFEKFALRGLFAACALSAAAAAFGYSAFTSEQETEAVAGDTVTEVLAQS
;
A
#
# COMPACT_ATOMS: atom_id res chain seq x y z
N MET A 1 3.23 -3.64 -20.64
CA MET A 1 1.79 -3.82 -20.38
C MET A 1 1.54 -3.48 -18.91
N ASN A 2 0.59 -2.60 -18.59
CA ASN A 2 0.41 -2.07 -17.22
C ASN A 2 0.02 -3.19 -16.23
N PRO A 3 0.67 -3.32 -15.05
CA PRO A 3 0.39 -4.38 -14.07
C PRO A 3 -1.07 -4.41 -13.60
N HIS A 4 -1.74 -3.26 -13.52
CA HIS A 4 -3.17 -3.19 -13.19
C HIS A 4 -4.03 -3.90 -14.25
N ASN A 5 -3.65 -3.79 -15.52
CA ASN A 5 -4.37 -4.44 -16.62
C ASN A 5 -4.25 -5.97 -16.56
N GLN A 6 -3.12 -6.49 -16.08
CA GLN A 6 -2.91 -7.94 -15.93
C GLN A 6 -3.73 -8.50 -14.77
N GLN A 7 -3.84 -7.79 -13.65
CA GLN A 7 -4.69 -8.19 -12.52
C GLN A 7 -6.16 -8.21 -12.92
N TRP A 8 -6.60 -7.17 -13.63
CA TRP A 8 -7.96 -7.10 -14.17
C TRP A 8 -8.28 -8.24 -15.14
N LEU A 9 -7.37 -8.55 -16.07
CA LEU A 9 -7.54 -9.68 -16.99
C LEU A 9 -7.58 -11.03 -16.28
N ARG A 10 -6.79 -11.22 -15.22
CA ARG A 10 -6.84 -12.44 -14.39
C ARG A 10 -8.17 -12.58 -13.65
N LEU A 11 -8.72 -11.48 -13.12
CA LEU A 11 -10.04 -11.47 -12.50
C LEU A 11 -11.14 -11.80 -13.51
N ILE A 12 -11.07 -11.23 -14.71
CA ILE A 12 -12.01 -11.54 -15.80
C ILE A 12 -11.92 -13.03 -16.18
N ALA A 13 -10.72 -13.57 -16.31
CA ALA A 13 -10.52 -14.99 -16.63
C ALA A 13 -11.11 -15.89 -15.52
N ALA A 14 -10.83 -15.58 -14.26
CA ALA A 14 -11.36 -16.30 -13.11
C ALA A 14 -12.89 -16.23 -13.01
N ALA A 15 -13.48 -15.06 -13.28
CA ALA A 15 -14.94 -14.89 -13.28
C ALA A 15 -15.61 -15.69 -14.40
N ARG A 16 -14.98 -15.85 -15.57
CA ARG A 16 -15.50 -16.67 -16.66
C ARG A 16 -15.31 -18.17 -16.42
N SER A 17 -14.30 -18.57 -15.67
CA SER A 17 -14.07 -19.97 -15.30
C SER A 17 -14.86 -20.42 -14.08
N ALA A 18 -15.66 -19.53 -13.47
CA ALA A 18 -16.52 -19.89 -12.36
C ALA A 18 -17.53 -20.96 -12.81
N PRO A 19 -17.72 -22.04 -12.03
CA PRO A 19 -18.73 -23.05 -12.32
C PRO A 19 -20.09 -22.39 -12.55
N ASN A 20 -20.73 -22.74 -13.65
CA ASN A 20 -22.07 -22.28 -13.96
C ASN A 20 -23.07 -23.15 -13.16
N ASP A 21 -23.03 -23.06 -11.83
CA ASP A 21 -24.07 -23.56 -10.91
C ASP A 21 -25.29 -22.63 -11.00
N ARG A 22 -25.79 -22.44 -12.22
CA ARG A 22 -27.13 -21.92 -12.41
C ARG A 22 -28.05 -22.98 -11.87
N ASP A 23 -28.50 -22.75 -10.65
CA ASP A 23 -29.63 -23.45 -10.07
C ASP A 23 -30.81 -23.26 -11.02
N GLU A 24 -31.07 -24.26 -11.87
CA GLU A 24 -32.17 -24.24 -12.84
C GLU A 24 -33.54 -24.19 -12.13
N SER A 25 -33.57 -24.41 -10.81
CA SER A 25 -34.75 -24.22 -9.97
C SER A 25 -35.02 -22.76 -9.57
N ALA A 26 -34.07 -21.85 -9.84
CA ALA A 26 -34.21 -20.46 -9.47
C ALA A 26 -35.38 -19.81 -10.24
N PRO A 27 -36.37 -19.22 -9.54
CA PRO A 27 -37.50 -18.56 -10.18
C PRO A 27 -37.05 -17.47 -11.15
N PHE A 28 -37.78 -17.32 -12.26
CA PHE A 28 -37.51 -16.27 -13.24
C PHE A 28 -37.39 -14.90 -12.55
N GLY A 29 -36.32 -14.18 -12.85
CA GLY A 29 -36.05 -12.87 -12.23
C GLY A 29 -35.43 -12.93 -10.83
N PHE A 30 -35.00 -14.09 -10.33
CA PHE A 30 -34.20 -14.20 -9.09
C PHE A 30 -32.94 -13.33 -9.15
N ALA A 31 -32.16 -13.42 -10.24
CA ALA A 31 -30.97 -12.59 -10.43
C ALA A 31 -31.30 -11.09 -10.40
N THR A 32 -32.43 -10.68 -10.99
CA THR A 32 -32.90 -9.29 -10.97
C THR A 32 -33.32 -8.85 -9.58
N ARG A 33 -33.98 -9.72 -8.80
CA ARG A 33 -34.35 -9.42 -7.40
C ARG A 33 -33.12 -9.32 -6.51
N VAL A 34 -32.14 -10.21 -6.67
CA VAL A 34 -30.85 -10.13 -5.95
C VAL A 34 -30.09 -8.85 -6.33
N ALA A 35 -30.04 -8.51 -7.62
CA ALA A 35 -29.43 -7.27 -8.08
C ALA A 35 -30.15 -6.03 -7.52
N ALA A 36 -31.48 -6.02 -7.53
CA ALA A 36 -32.29 -4.94 -6.96
C ALA A 36 -32.07 -4.80 -5.45
N LEU A 37 -32.01 -5.91 -4.71
CA LEU A 37 -31.69 -5.89 -3.27
C LEU A 37 -30.27 -5.39 -3.00
N GLY A 38 -29.29 -5.76 -3.84
CA GLY A 38 -27.91 -5.26 -3.74
C GLY A 38 -27.78 -3.77 -4.06
N LEU A 39 -28.57 -3.27 -5.02
CA LEU A 39 -28.62 -1.84 -5.37
C LEU A 39 -29.41 -1.01 -4.36
N MET A 40 -30.43 -1.59 -3.72
CA MET A 40 -31.20 -0.95 -2.65
C MET A 40 -30.52 -1.08 -1.27
N ALA A 41 -29.47 -1.89 -1.15
CA ALA A 41 -28.70 -1.99 0.07
C ALA A 41 -28.12 -0.60 0.41
N PRO A 42 -28.40 -0.04 1.59
CA PRO A 42 -27.86 1.25 1.97
C PRO A 42 -26.33 1.19 1.92
N ALA A 43 -25.71 2.23 1.35
CA ALA A 43 -24.26 2.34 1.18
C ALA A 43 -23.45 2.16 2.49
N ALA A 44 -24.12 2.15 3.64
CA ALA A 44 -23.58 1.78 4.95
C ALA A 44 -23.15 0.30 5.07
N VAL A 45 -23.58 -0.60 4.17
CA VAL A 45 -23.20 -2.03 4.15
C VAL A 45 -22.05 -2.32 3.16
N LEU A 46 -21.54 -1.31 2.46
CA LEU A 46 -20.27 -1.42 1.76
C LEU A 46 -19.14 -1.61 2.80
N PRO A 47 -18.05 -2.30 2.48
CA PRO A 47 -16.91 -2.53 3.38
C PRO A 47 -16.08 -1.24 3.60
N ARG A 48 -16.73 -0.09 3.76
CA ARG A 48 -16.13 1.20 4.14
C ARG A 48 -15.34 1.04 5.44
N ALA A 49 -15.91 0.33 6.41
CA ALA A 49 -15.25 0.01 7.68
C ALA A 49 -14.03 -0.91 7.54
N VAL A 50 -13.96 -1.72 6.47
CA VAL A 50 -12.78 -2.56 6.20
C VAL A 50 -11.69 -1.70 5.55
N PHE A 51 -12.06 -0.86 4.57
CA PHE A 51 -11.15 0.10 3.95
C PHE A 51 -10.56 1.10 4.94
N GLU A 52 -11.34 1.56 5.90
CA GLU A 52 -10.89 2.47 6.95
C GLU A 52 -9.82 1.83 7.86
N LYS A 53 -10.02 0.57 8.24
CA LYS A 53 -9.03 -0.21 9.00
C LYS A 53 -7.76 -0.48 8.18
N PHE A 54 -7.89 -0.70 6.88
CA PHE A 54 -6.75 -0.89 5.98
C PHE A 54 -5.98 0.41 5.73
N ALA A 55 -6.68 1.54 5.60
CA ALA A 55 -6.06 2.85 5.41
C ALA A 55 -5.23 3.25 6.64
N LEU A 56 -5.76 3.03 7.86
CA LEU A 56 -5.03 3.30 9.09
C LEU A 56 -3.78 2.41 9.22
N ARG A 57 -3.91 1.10 8.95
CA ARG A 57 -2.76 0.17 8.97
C ARG A 57 -1.69 0.53 7.94
N GLY A 58 -2.10 0.91 6.74
CA GLY A 58 -1.19 1.38 5.69
C GLY A 58 -0.46 2.68 6.07
N LEU A 59 -1.19 3.64 6.67
CA LEU A 59 -0.60 4.88 7.17
C LEU A 59 0.43 4.63 8.28
N PHE A 60 0.12 3.75 9.23
CA PHE A 60 1.07 3.34 10.27
C PHE A 60 2.32 2.69 9.69
N ALA A 61 2.17 1.80 8.70
CA ALA A 61 3.30 1.17 8.03
C ALA A 61 4.17 2.20 7.28
N ALA A 62 3.56 3.17 6.60
CA ALA A 62 4.28 4.25 5.92
C ALA A 62 5.02 5.16 6.91
N CYS A 63 4.39 5.51 8.04
CA CYS A 63 5.04 6.27 9.11
C CYS A 63 6.21 5.51 9.72
N ALA A 64 6.05 4.23 10.03
CA ALA A 64 7.12 3.40 10.57
C ALA A 64 8.30 3.27 9.59
N LEU A 65 8.02 3.08 8.30
CA LEU A 65 9.05 3.01 7.27
C LEU A 65 9.78 4.34 7.10
N SER A 66 9.06 5.46 7.12
CA SER A 66 9.64 6.81 7.08
C SER A 66 10.54 7.08 8.29
N ALA A 67 10.08 6.71 9.50
CA ALA A 67 10.88 6.84 10.72
C ALA A 67 12.14 5.95 10.68
N ALA A 68 12.03 4.72 10.17
CA ALA A 68 13.18 3.83 9.98
C ALA A 68 14.17 4.43 8.98
N ALA A 69 13.70 4.91 7.83
CA ALA A 69 14.55 5.56 6.83
C ALA A 69 15.24 6.80 7.39
N ALA A 70 14.53 7.62 8.18
CA ALA A 70 15.10 8.77 8.86
C ALA A 70 16.16 8.37 9.89
N ALA A 71 15.94 7.31 10.69
CA ALA A 71 16.91 6.85 11.68
C ALA A 71 18.20 6.29 11.03
N PHE A 72 18.06 5.47 9.98
CA PHE A 72 19.21 4.98 9.22
C PHE A 72 19.91 6.09 8.43
N GLY A 73 19.14 7.03 7.85
CA GLY A 73 19.68 8.20 7.18
C GLY A 73 20.43 9.12 8.13
N TYR A 74 19.89 9.39 9.32
CA TYR A 74 20.54 10.20 10.35
C TYR A 74 21.87 9.58 10.82
N SER A 75 21.92 8.25 10.89
CA SER A 75 23.17 7.52 11.19
C SER A 75 24.22 7.69 10.08
N ALA A 76 23.80 7.73 8.81
CA ALA A 76 24.70 7.99 7.70
C ALA A 76 25.19 9.45 7.70
N PHE A 77 24.29 10.43 7.83
CA PHE A 77 24.65 11.85 7.86
C PHE A 77 25.51 12.22 9.07
N THR A 78 25.26 11.63 10.26
CA THR A 78 26.09 11.89 11.44
C THR A 78 27.49 11.29 11.30
N SER A 79 27.63 10.13 10.64
CA SER A 79 28.94 9.50 10.42
C SER A 79 29.79 10.27 9.40
N GLU A 80 29.17 10.84 8.37
CA GLU A 80 29.86 11.70 7.40
C GLU A 80 30.28 13.03 8.04
N GLN A 81 29.43 13.62 8.88
CA GLN A 81 29.74 14.87 9.58
C GLN A 81 30.84 14.73 10.63
N GLU A 82 30.91 13.60 11.35
CA GLU A 82 32.01 13.32 12.28
C GLU A 82 33.33 13.12 11.54
N THR A 83 33.30 12.48 10.36
CA THR A 83 34.49 12.28 9.52
C THR A 83 34.98 13.60 8.91
N GLU A 84 34.08 14.47 8.46
CA GLU A 84 34.41 15.79 7.92
C GLU A 84 34.90 16.76 9.02
N ALA A 85 34.31 16.70 10.22
CA ALA A 85 34.77 17.48 11.37
C ALA A 85 36.20 17.08 11.82
N VAL A 86 36.50 15.77 11.87
CA VAL A 86 37.84 15.27 12.19
C VAL A 86 38.85 15.59 11.07
N ALA A 87 38.43 15.54 9.80
CA ALA A 87 39.27 15.92 8.67
C ALA A 87 39.57 17.43 8.66
N GLY A 88 38.60 18.28 9.01
CA GLY A 88 38.79 19.72 9.13
C GLY A 88 39.81 20.09 10.22
N ASP A 89 39.72 19.45 11.39
CA ASP A 89 40.60 19.71 12.54
C ASP A 89 42.06 19.35 12.22
N THR A 90 42.28 18.19 11.59
CA THR A 90 43.62 17.74 11.17
C THR A 90 44.24 18.62 10.08
N VAL A 91 43.46 19.13 9.13
CA VAL A 91 43.95 20.08 8.10
C VAL A 91 44.35 21.41 8.73
N THR A 92 43.58 21.90 9.71
CA THR A 92 43.91 23.15 10.41
C THR A 92 45.17 23.03 11.27
N GLU A 93 45.43 21.86 11.86
CA GLU A 93 46.65 21.60 12.63
C GLU A 93 47.90 21.58 11.75
N VAL A 94 47.82 20.96 10.57
CA VAL A 94 48.95 20.90 9.61
C VAL A 94 49.30 22.30 9.06
N LEU A 95 48.31 23.15 8.82
CA LEU A 95 48.52 24.54 8.38
C LEU A 95 49.06 25.45 9.48
N ALA A 96 48.84 25.11 10.75
CA ALA A 96 49.36 25.86 11.89
C ALA A 96 50.82 25.51 12.24
N GLN A 97 51.31 24.36 11.75
CA GLN A 97 52.71 23.91 11.94
C GLN A 97 53.66 24.32 10.80
N SER A 98 53.14 24.89 9.70
CA SER A 98 53.90 25.43 8.56
C SER A 98 54.10 26.93 8.66
#